data_AF-A0A2M9G6G6-F1
#
_entry.id   AF-A0A2M9G6G6-F1
#
_cell.length_a   1.000
_cell.length_b   1.000
_cell.length_c   1.000
_cell.angle_alpha   90.00
_cell.angle_beta   90.00
_cell.angle_gamma   90.00
#
_symmetry.space_group_name_H-M   'P 1'
#
loop_
_entity.id
_entity.type
_entity.pdbx_description
1 polymer ?
#
loop_
_entity_poly.entity_id
_entity_poly.type
_entity_poly.pdbx_seq_one_letter_code
_entity_poly.pdbx_strand_id
1 'polypeptide(L)'
;MSDVIAADQLRQLIERIERLEEEKAAMGQDIREVYAEAKAHGFDTKIMRQVVRLRKMENGDRQEQEAVLELYKSALGMTAHHEAERDQD
;
A
#
# COMPACT_ATOMS: atom_id res chain seq x y z
N MET A 1 1.95 11.83 -46.69
CA MET A 1 1.27 10.55 -46.39
C MET A 1 1.81 9.91 -45.10
N SER A 2 3.13 9.82 -44.92
CA SER A 2 3.75 9.33 -43.67
C SER A 2 3.36 10.09 -42.40
N ASP A 3 3.32 11.43 -42.46
CA ASP A 3 3.03 12.26 -41.26
C ASP A 3 1.59 12.10 -40.76
N VAL A 4 0.65 11.83 -41.67
CA VAL A 4 -0.76 11.59 -41.34
C VAL A 4 -0.91 10.26 -40.61
N ILE A 5 -0.22 9.21 -41.08
CA ILE A 5 -0.21 7.89 -40.43
C ILE A 5 0.41 7.98 -39.02
N ALA A 6 1.48 8.76 -38.86
CA ALA A 6 2.10 8.98 -37.55
C ALA A 6 1.17 9.72 -36.57
N ALA A 7 0.40 10.71 -37.06
CA ALA A 7 -0.57 11.44 -36.25
C ALA A 7 -1.75 10.54 -35.80
N ASP A 8 -2.22 9.67 -36.68
CA ASP A 8 -3.32 8.74 -36.35
C ASP A 8 -2.90 7.67 -35.34
N GLN A 9 -1.68 7.14 -35.46
CA GLN A 9 -1.13 6.21 -34.48
C GLN A 9 -0.96 6.89 -33.11
N LEU A 10 -0.45 8.13 -33.08
CA LEU A 10 -0.32 8.91 -31.86
C LEU A 10 -1.69 9.14 -31.19
N ARG A 11 -2.71 9.52 -31.97
CA ARG A 11 -4.07 9.72 -31.45
C ARG A 11 -4.62 8.45 -30.80
N GLN A 12 -4.49 7.30 -31.46
CA GLN A 12 -4.95 6.01 -30.91
C GLN A 12 -4.25 5.64 -29.59
N LEU A 13 -2.95 5.93 -29.48
CA LEU A 13 -2.19 5.71 -28.24
C LEU A 13 -2.67 6.63 -27.12
N ILE A 14 -2.89 7.92 -27.41
CA ILE A 14 -3.39 8.90 -26.43
C ILE A 14 -4.77 8.51 -25.94
N GLU A 15 -5.72 8.24 -26.84
CA GLU A 15 -7.09 7.86 -26.48
C GLU A 15 -7.12 6.59 -25.62
N ARG A 16 -6.20 5.64 -25.88
CA ARG A 16 -6.07 4.43 -25.05
C ARG A 16 -5.54 4.76 -23.65
N ILE A 17 -4.58 5.67 -23.53
CA ILE A 17 -4.04 6.10 -22.23
C ILE A 17 -5.11 6.84 -21.44
N GLU A 18 -5.86 7.74 -22.06
CA GLU A 18 -6.93 8.51 -21.40
C GLU A 18 -7.99 7.58 -20.81
N ARG A 19 -8.46 6.58 -21.58
CA ARG A 19 -9.38 5.56 -21.07
C ARG A 19 -8.80 4.78 -19.88
N LEU A 20 -7.52 4.41 -19.94
CA LEU A 20 -6.86 3.70 -18.83
C LEU A 20 -6.71 4.58 -17.58
N GLU A 21 -6.47 5.89 -17.73
CA GLU A 21 -6.42 6.82 -16.61
C GLU A 21 -7.82 7.05 -16.00
N GLU A 22 -8.87 7.10 -16.80
CA GLU A 22 -10.26 7.12 -16.31
C GLU A 22 -10.61 5.85 -15.51
N GLU A 23 -10.29 4.66 -16.04
CA GLU A 23 -10.49 3.38 -15.35
C GLU A 23 -9.71 3.34 -14.02
N LYS A 24 -8.44 3.77 -14.03
CA LYS A 24 -7.61 3.85 -12.82
C LYS A 24 -8.17 4.84 -11.79
N ALA A 25 -8.74 5.96 -12.25
CA ALA A 25 -9.38 6.93 -11.37
C ALA A 25 -10.64 6.34 -10.71
N ALA A 26 -11.47 5.63 -11.48
CA ALA A 26 -12.65 4.93 -10.98
C ALA A 26 -12.28 3.86 -9.95
N MET A 27 -11.30 2.99 -10.24
CA MET A 27 -10.79 2.01 -9.26
C MET A 27 -10.24 2.68 -8.00
N GLY A 28 -9.56 3.82 -8.15
CA GLY A 28 -9.07 4.61 -7.03
C GLY A 28 -10.21 5.15 -6.16
N GLN A 29 -11.35 5.49 -6.76
CA GLN A 29 -12.54 5.93 -6.05
C GLN A 29 -13.20 4.78 -5.29
N ASP A 30 -13.38 3.62 -5.92
CA ASP A 30 -13.92 2.42 -5.28
C ASP A 30 -13.11 2.03 -4.04
N ILE A 31 -11.77 2.07 -4.13
CA ILE A 31 -10.89 1.80 -2.99
C ILE A 31 -11.12 2.82 -1.86
N ARG A 32 -11.33 4.10 -2.16
CA ARG A 32 -11.61 5.12 -1.14
C ARG A 32 -12.94 4.86 -0.45
N GLU A 33 -13.97 4.45 -1.20
CA GLU A 33 -15.29 4.13 -0.66
C GLU A 33 -15.23 2.95 0.30
N VAL A 34 -14.49 1.89 -0.03
CA VAL A 34 -14.25 0.75 0.89
C VAL A 34 -13.57 1.20 2.19
N TYR A 35 -12.56 2.08 2.11
CA TYR A 35 -11.94 2.63 3.33
C TYR A 35 -12.90 3.54 4.11
N ALA A 36 -13.76 4.30 3.43
CA ALA A 36 -14.75 5.14 4.09
C ALA A 36 -15.81 4.29 4.81
N GLU A 37 -16.28 3.22 4.17
CA GLU A 37 -17.17 2.23 4.77
C GLU A 37 -16.51 1.58 5.99
N ALA A 38 -15.27 1.12 5.88
CA ALA A 38 -14.54 0.53 7.00
C ALA A 38 -14.42 1.51 8.18
N LYS A 39 -14.16 2.80 7.90
CA LYS A 39 -14.15 3.84 8.93
C LYS A 39 -15.51 4.00 9.60
N ALA A 40 -16.61 3.99 8.85
CA ALA A 40 -17.97 4.06 9.39
C ALA A 40 -18.31 2.85 10.28
N HIS A 41 -17.73 1.69 9.99
CA HIS A 41 -17.83 0.48 10.82
C HIS A 41 -16.84 0.45 12.01
N GLY A 42 -16.06 1.52 12.22
CA GLY A 42 -15.16 1.64 13.37
C GLY A 42 -13.75 1.07 13.17
N PHE A 43 -13.37 0.67 11.96
CA PHE A 43 -12.01 0.20 11.67
C PHE A 43 -11.01 1.37 11.50
N ASP A 44 -9.77 1.17 11.96
CA ASP A 44 -8.67 2.08 11.69
C ASP A 44 -8.12 1.87 10.26
N THR A 45 -8.52 2.77 9.36
CA THR A 45 -8.10 2.73 7.94
C THR A 45 -6.59 2.89 7.75
N LYS A 46 -5.86 3.54 8.67
CA LYS A 46 -4.40 3.68 8.60
C LYS A 46 -3.73 2.32 8.82
N ILE A 47 -4.21 1.57 9.82
CA ILE A 47 -3.74 0.20 10.08
C ILE A 47 -4.12 -0.72 8.92
N MET A 48 -5.33 -0.62 8.39
CA MET A 48 -5.74 -1.41 7.21
C MET A 48 -4.83 -1.17 6.00
N ARG A 49 -4.42 0.08 5.72
CA ARG A 49 -3.46 0.37 4.64
C ARG A 49 -2.10 -0.28 4.88
N GLN A 50 -1.63 -0.31 6.13
CA GLN A 50 -0.40 -1.02 6.49
C GLN A 50 -0.55 -2.53 6.24
N VAL A 51 -1.67 -3.14 6.66
CA VAL A 51 -1.96 -4.55 6.40
C VAL A 51 -2.01 -4.86 4.90
N VAL A 52 -2.68 -4.03 4.10
CA VAL A 52 -2.72 -4.21 2.64
C VAL A 52 -1.32 -4.13 2.03
N ARG A 53 -0.47 -3.20 2.49
CA ARG A 53 0.93 -3.12 2.05
C ARG A 53 1.71 -4.39 2.42
N LEU A 54 1.61 -4.85 3.66
CA LEU A 54 2.28 -6.07 4.13
C LEU A 54 1.82 -7.31 3.34
N ARG A 55 0.54 -7.38 2.98
CA ARG A 55 -0.02 -8.49 2.19
C ARG A 55 0.40 -8.48 0.72
N LYS A 56 0.92 -7.36 0.21
CA LYS A 56 1.47 -7.24 -1.15
C LYS A 56 2.95 -7.61 -1.23
N MET A 57 3.63 -7.74 -0.10
CA MET A 57 5.05 -8.10 -0.05
C MET A 57 5.21 -9.61 -0.21
N GLU A 58 6.31 -10.03 -0.84
CA GLU A 58 6.72 -11.43 -0.87
C GLU A 58 6.99 -11.93 0.57
N ASN A 59 6.77 -13.23 0.80
CA ASN A 59 6.86 -13.78 2.15
C ASN A 59 8.27 -13.61 2.75
N GLY A 60 9.32 -13.72 1.93
CA GLY A 60 10.71 -13.52 2.35
C GLY A 60 10.99 -12.08 2.78
N ASP A 61 10.63 -11.12 1.93
CA ASP A 61 10.79 -9.68 2.21
C ASP A 61 10.06 -9.26 3.49
N ARG A 62 8.87 -9.82 3.73
CA ARG A 62 8.11 -9.56 4.96
C ARG A 62 8.84 -10.10 6.19
N GLN A 63 9.36 -11.33 6.14
CA GLN A 63 10.11 -11.94 7.24
C GLN A 63 11.40 -11.18 7.55
N GLU A 64 12.13 -10.75 6.52
CA GLU A 64 13.33 -9.94 6.68
C GLU A 64 13.00 -8.59 7.33
N GLN A 65 11.95 -7.91 6.85
CA GLN A 65 11.49 -6.64 7.44
C GLN A 65 11.05 -6.82 8.91
N GLU A 66 10.35 -7.90 9.24
CA GLU A 66 9.94 -8.22 10.61
C GLU A 66 11.15 -8.49 11.52
N ALA A 67 12.16 -9.21 11.04
CA ALA A 67 13.39 -9.48 11.79
C ALA A 67 14.16 -8.18 12.10
N VAL A 68 14.30 -7.28 11.13
CA VAL A 68 14.95 -5.97 11.34
C VAL A 68 14.15 -5.09 12.29
N LEU A 69 12.82 -5.07 12.14
CA LEU A 69 11.94 -4.32 13.03
C LEU A 69 12.08 -4.79 14.49
N GLU A 70 12.14 -6.10 14.70
CA GLU A 70 12.30 -6.69 16.03
C GLU A 70 13.66 -6.35 16.64
N LEU A 71 14.74 -6.41 15.84
CA LEU A 71 16.07 -5.97 16.27
C LEU A 71 16.05 -4.52 16.75
N TYR A 72 15.39 -3.61 16.01
CA TYR A 72 15.30 -2.20 16.39
C TYR A 72 14.44 -1.98 17.64
N LYS A 73 13.32 -2.69 17.77
CA LYS A 73 12.51 -2.64 18.99
C LYS A 73 13.30 -3.13 20.19
N SER A 74 14.06 -4.22 20.03
CA SER A 74 14.91 -4.78 21.09
C SER A 74 15.95 -3.77 21.54
N ALA A 75 16.68 -3.16 20.60
CA ALA A 75 17.67 -2.12 20.89
C ALA A 75 17.08 -0.88 21.60
N LEU A 76 15.79 -0.60 21.40
CA LEU A 76 15.06 0.51 22.03
C LEU A 76 14.31 0.11 23.31
N GLY A 77 14.39 -1.15 23.74
CA GLY A 77 13.66 -1.66 24.91
C GLY A 77 12.14 -1.73 24.73
N MET A 78 11.67 -1.83 23.49
CA MET A 78 10.24 -1.84 23.10
C MET A 78 9.69 -3.25 22.88
N THR A 79 10.42 -4.30 23.27
CA THR A 79 9.97 -5.69 23.18
C THR A 79 9.31 -6.11 24.49
N ALA A 80 8.31 -7.01 24.42
CA ALA A 80 7.61 -7.52 25.60
C ALA A 80 8.56 -8.15 26.64
N HIS A 81 9.74 -8.62 26.20
CA HIS A 81 10.80 -9.12 27.07
C HIS A 81 11.44 -8.05 27.96
N HIS A 82 11.50 -6.79 27.53
CA HIS A 82 12.10 -5.69 28.31
C HIS A 82 11.13 -5.08 29.35
N GLU A 83 9.82 -5.22 29.16
CA GLU A 83 8.82 -4.76 30.15
C GLU A 83 8.82 -5.65 31.41
N ALA A 84 9.02 -6.96 31.24
CA ALA A 84 9.05 -7.93 32.34
C ALA A 84 10.29 -7.80 33.27
N GLU A 85 11.36 -7.15 32.82
CA GLU A 85 12.57 -6.88 33.61
C GLU A 85 12.47 -5.59 34.44
N ARG A 86 11.63 -4.63 34.03
CA ARG A 86 11.45 -3.35 34.74
C ARG A 86 10.51 -3.45 35.94
N ASP A 87 9.59 -4.41 35.92
CA ASP A 87 8.65 -4.66 37.03
C ASP A 87 9.24 -5.55 38.15
N GLN A 88 10.52 -5.90 38.05
CA GLN A 88 11.25 -6.71 39.05
C GLN A 88 12.19 -5.89 39.96
N ASP A 89 12.27 -4.57 39.76
CA ASP A 89 12.97 -3.60 40.62
C ASP A 89 11.97 -2.81 41.50
#